data_AF-F0X1P5-F1
#
_entry.id   AF-F0X1P5-F1
#
_cell.length_a   1.000
_cell.length_b   1.000
_cell.length_c   1.000
_cell.angle_alpha   90.00
_cell.angle_beta   90.00
_cell.angle_gamma   90.00
#
_symmetry.space_group_name_H-M   'P 1'
#
loop_
_entity.id
_entity.type
_entity.pdbx_description
1 polymer ?
#
loop_
_entity_poly.entity_id
_entity_poly.type
_entity_poly.pdbx_seq_one_letter_code
_entity_poly.pdbx_strand_id
1 'polypeptide(L)'
;MEFTHDLLRDNNFFYWEFNARMRLARKNLLDHMEGPVNVKEEDATAVAVWRANDLKAFSILSTTLSTQYQSMIRKTTSTKHLWDTLKDFFVRKNLHNPMHLRRQLHDFKMERGRNLMEHMMKFDELTMSMSAIGDVMAEQEMLVVLLGSLSEDYEPITRIIVNFPGIDLMSAHEMLRREWDNVQEKEIKEVALKATRGKYQKTKVQ
;
A
#
# COMPACT_ATOMS: atom_id res chain seq x y z
N MET A 1 -17.33 -4.47 -8.06
CA MET A 1 -16.07 -4.87 -7.41
C MET A 1 -15.76 -3.81 -6.37
N GLU A 2 -16.03 -4.11 -5.10
CA GLU A 2 -15.67 -3.22 -3.99
C GLU A 2 -14.14 -3.21 -3.83
N PHE A 3 -13.56 -2.00 -3.74
CA PHE A 3 -12.13 -1.76 -3.63
C PHE A 3 -11.61 -2.20 -2.25
N THR A 4 -11.35 -3.50 -2.08
CA THR A 4 -10.72 -4.06 -0.87
C THR A 4 -9.22 -3.70 -0.75
N HIS A 5 -8.64 -3.05 -1.75
CA HIS A 5 -7.23 -2.63 -1.79
C HIS A 5 -6.95 -1.29 -1.08
N ASP A 6 -7.98 -0.52 -0.73
CA ASP A 6 -7.81 0.82 -0.15
C ASP A 6 -7.88 0.86 1.38
N LEU A 7 -8.10 -0.29 2.02
CA LEU A 7 -8.21 -0.34 3.48
C LEU A 7 -6.83 -0.29 4.15
N LEU A 8 -6.73 0.48 5.23
CA LEU A 8 -5.54 0.49 6.09
C LEU A 8 -5.29 -0.90 6.69
N ARG A 9 -4.05 -1.39 6.55
CA ARG A 9 -3.50 -2.66 7.03
C ARG A 9 -2.16 -2.38 7.72
N ASP A 10 -1.57 -3.42 8.30
CA ASP A 10 -0.30 -3.33 9.05
C ASP A 10 0.92 -2.91 8.22
N ASN A 11 0.83 -2.97 6.89
CA ASN A 11 1.94 -2.91 5.95
C ASN A 11 1.65 -2.05 4.71
N ASN A 12 0.78 -1.05 4.83
CA ASN A 12 0.46 -0.11 3.75
C ASN A 12 0.10 1.29 4.28
N PHE A 13 0.62 1.66 5.44
CA PHE A 13 0.30 2.93 6.09
C PHE A 13 0.64 4.12 5.20
N PHE A 14 1.83 4.21 4.61
CA PHE A 14 2.22 5.35 3.78
C PHE A 14 1.39 5.44 2.50
N TYR A 15 1.14 4.30 1.86
CA TYR A 15 0.25 4.23 0.71
C TYR A 15 -1.18 4.69 1.08
N TRP A 16 -1.71 4.20 2.20
CA TRP A 16 -3.01 4.61 2.71
C TRP A 16 -3.03 6.10 3.10
N GLU A 17 -1.99 6.61 3.75
CA GLU A 17 -1.84 7.98 4.22
C GLU A 17 -1.98 8.95 3.04
N PHE A 18 -1.24 8.67 1.96
CA PHE A 18 -1.30 9.43 0.72
C PHE A 18 -2.72 9.43 0.14
N ASN A 19 -3.35 8.26 0.02
CA ASN A 19 -4.69 8.14 -0.55
C ASN A 19 -5.77 8.80 0.33
N ALA A 20 -5.65 8.70 1.66
CA ALA A 20 -6.53 9.35 2.62
C ALA A 20 -6.49 10.87 2.48
N ARG A 21 -5.28 11.44 2.39
CA ARG A 21 -5.07 12.87 2.12
C ARG A 21 -5.70 13.29 0.80
N MET A 22 -5.50 12.53 -0.27
CA MET A 22 -6.10 12.83 -1.58
C MET A 22 -7.63 12.77 -1.58
N ARG A 23 -8.22 11.83 -0.84
CA ARG A 23 -9.69 11.74 -0.69
C ARG A 23 -10.28 12.97 -0.01
N LEU A 24 -9.63 13.47 1.05
CA LEU A 24 -10.08 14.67 1.75
C LEU A 24 -9.83 15.94 0.93
N ALA A 25 -8.66 16.05 0.28
CA ALA A 25 -8.33 17.19 -0.58
C ALA A 25 -9.35 17.39 -1.70
N ARG A 26 -9.76 16.31 -2.39
CA ARG A 26 -10.81 16.35 -3.43
C ARG A 26 -12.16 16.88 -2.95
N LYS A 27 -12.39 16.89 -1.64
CA LYS A 27 -13.63 17.37 -1.01
C LYS A 27 -13.44 18.69 -0.26
N ASN A 28 -12.26 19.31 -0.35
CA ASN A 28 -11.87 20.49 0.41
C ASN A 28 -11.97 20.26 1.93
N LEU A 29 -11.56 19.08 2.39
CA LEU A 29 -11.63 18.66 3.79
C LEU A 29 -10.26 18.39 4.41
N LEU A 30 -9.16 18.67 3.69
CA LEU A 30 -7.81 18.31 4.12
C LEU A 30 -7.43 18.97 5.45
N ASP A 31 -7.79 20.24 5.63
CA ASP A 31 -7.45 21.04 6.80
C ASP A 31 -8.02 20.48 8.12
N HIS A 32 -9.07 19.66 8.05
CA HIS A 32 -9.65 19.00 9.24
C HIS A 32 -8.70 17.98 9.89
N MET A 33 -7.65 17.54 9.18
CA MET A 33 -6.60 16.70 9.74
C MET A 33 -5.67 17.47 10.68
N GLU A 34 -5.53 18.79 10.46
CA GLU A 34 -4.66 19.66 11.26
C GLU A 34 -5.41 20.31 12.43
N GLY A 35 -6.74 20.33 12.36
CA GLY A 35 -7.64 20.86 13.39
C GLY A 35 -8.26 22.20 12.95
N PRO A 36 -9.03 22.86 13.84
CA PRO A 36 -9.63 24.14 13.50
C PRO A 36 -8.55 25.23 13.40
N VAL A 37 -8.20 25.61 12.18
CA VAL A 37 -7.36 26.77 11.90
C VAL A 37 -8.31 27.93 11.57
N ASN A 38 -8.40 28.93 12.44
CA ASN A 38 -9.17 30.18 12.26
C ASN A 38 -10.71 30.15 12.47
N VAL A 39 -11.27 29.16 13.17
CA VAL A 39 -12.69 29.22 13.56
C VAL A 39 -12.82 30.05 14.84
N LYS A 40 -13.33 31.28 14.73
CA LYS A 40 -13.65 32.10 15.90
C LYS A 40 -14.80 31.44 16.66
N GLU A 41 -14.60 31.10 17.93
CA GLU A 41 -15.60 30.40 18.76
C GLU A 41 -16.89 31.21 18.94
N GLU A 42 -16.81 32.53 18.78
CA GLU A 42 -17.91 33.49 18.88
C GLU A 42 -18.91 33.40 17.71
N ASP A 43 -18.49 32.88 16.55
CA ASP A 43 -19.36 32.67 15.39
C ASP A 43 -19.94 31.24 15.42
N ALA A 44 -21.10 31.11 16.06
CA ALA A 44 -21.83 29.85 16.17
C ALA A 44 -22.12 29.20 14.81
N THR A 45 -22.30 30.00 13.75
CA THR A 45 -22.57 29.49 12.40
C THR A 45 -21.32 28.89 11.80
N ALA A 46 -20.19 29.59 11.88
CA ALA A 46 -18.90 29.08 11.42
C ALA A 46 -18.47 27.81 12.18
N VAL A 47 -18.69 27.77 13.50
CA VAL A 47 -18.42 26.58 14.33
C VAL A 47 -19.28 25.38 13.90
N ALA A 48 -20.58 25.60 13.66
CA ALA A 48 -21.48 24.54 13.21
C ALA A 48 -21.09 23.98 11.83
N VAL A 49 -20.75 24.87 10.88
CA VAL A 49 -20.27 24.49 9.54
C VAL A 49 -18.98 23.68 9.64
N TRP A 50 -18.01 24.14 10.44
CA TRP A 50 -16.76 23.43 10.65
C TRP A 50 -17.00 22.03 11.22
N ARG A 51 -17.82 21.90 12.27
CA ARG A 51 -18.14 20.59 12.88
C ARG A 51 -18.82 19.64 11.90
N ALA A 52 -19.72 20.15 11.07
CA ALA A 52 -20.38 19.34 10.06
C ALA A 52 -19.37 18.82 9.01
N ASN A 53 -18.40 19.64 8.60
CA ASN A 53 -17.35 19.24 7.67
C ASN A 53 -16.31 18.31 8.30
N ASP A 54 -15.97 18.53 9.57
CA ASP A 54 -15.12 17.62 10.34
C ASP A 54 -15.77 16.23 10.44
N LEU A 55 -17.07 16.15 10.74
CA LEU A 55 -17.78 14.86 10.79
C LEU A 55 -17.80 14.15 9.43
N LYS A 56 -17.91 14.90 8.32
CA LYS A 56 -17.79 14.33 6.97
C LYS A 56 -16.39 13.76 6.74
N ALA A 57 -15.34 14.50 7.09
CA ALA A 57 -13.96 14.07 6.95
C ALA A 57 -13.68 12.81 7.80
N PHE A 58 -14.13 12.81 9.06
CA PHE A 58 -14.08 11.68 9.97
C PHE A 58 -14.75 10.42 9.38
N SER A 59 -15.95 10.57 8.83
CA SER A 59 -16.69 9.46 8.22
C SER A 59 -15.95 8.90 7.00
N ILE A 60 -15.43 9.78 6.13
CA ILE A 60 -14.62 9.37 4.98
C ILE A 60 -13.41 8.54 5.44
N LEU A 61 -12.62 9.04 6.39
CA LEU A 61 -11.45 8.31 6.89
C LEU A 61 -11.86 6.97 7.51
N SER A 62 -12.90 6.93 8.33
CA SER A 62 -13.37 5.72 9.00
C SER A 62 -13.74 4.58 8.02
N THR A 63 -14.27 4.93 6.85
CA THR A 63 -14.59 3.94 5.79
C THR A 63 -13.36 3.40 5.04
N THR A 64 -12.20 4.03 5.20
CA THR A 64 -10.92 3.55 4.64
C THR A 64 -10.14 2.66 5.60
N LEU A 65 -10.70 2.35 6.76
CA LEU A 65 -10.03 1.56 7.80
C LEU A 65 -10.54 0.12 7.78
N SER A 66 -9.63 -0.85 7.94
CA SER A 66 -10.04 -2.21 8.29
C SER A 66 -10.62 -2.26 9.70
N THR A 67 -11.40 -3.32 9.99
CA THR A 67 -12.14 -3.46 11.26
C THR A 67 -11.27 -3.31 12.51
N GLN A 68 -10.01 -3.77 12.47
CA GLN A 68 -9.08 -3.63 13.59
C GLN A 68 -8.80 -2.16 13.94
N TYR A 69 -8.58 -1.32 12.93
CA TYR A 69 -8.30 0.11 13.13
C TYR A 69 -9.56 0.92 13.39
N GLN A 70 -10.70 0.51 12.84
CA GLN A 70 -12.00 1.07 13.23
C GLN A 70 -12.23 0.89 14.73
N SER A 71 -11.84 -0.25 15.30
CA SER A 71 -11.95 -0.48 16.74
C SER A 71 -11.02 0.43 17.56
N MET A 72 -9.83 0.72 17.05
CA MET A 72 -8.85 1.62 17.67
C MET A 72 -9.38 3.06 17.78
N ILE A 73 -10.06 3.54 16.74
CA ILE A 73 -10.50 4.95 16.66
C ILE A 73 -11.88 5.19 17.29
N ARG A 74 -12.50 4.20 17.94
CA ARG A 74 -13.86 4.30 18.53
C ARG A 74 -14.03 5.46 19.52
N LYS A 75 -12.97 5.86 20.21
CA LYS A 75 -13.00 6.95 21.20
C LYS A 75 -12.59 8.30 20.62
N THR A 76 -12.28 8.36 19.33
CA THR A 76 -11.87 9.60 18.67
C THR A 76 -13.10 10.42 18.32
N THR A 77 -12.99 11.73 18.48
CA THR A 77 -14.14 12.67 18.44
C THR A 77 -14.00 13.72 17.34
N SER A 78 -12.87 13.75 16.64
CA SER A 78 -12.58 14.67 15.54
C SER A 78 -11.69 14.01 14.52
N THR A 79 -11.66 14.53 13.28
CA THR A 79 -10.80 14.02 12.21
C THR A 79 -9.33 14.07 12.62
N LYS A 80 -8.91 15.18 13.24
CA LYS A 80 -7.58 15.33 13.80
C LYS A 80 -7.24 14.24 14.82
N HIS A 81 -8.12 13.99 15.80
CA HIS A 81 -7.86 12.99 16.84
C HIS A 81 -7.76 11.58 16.23
N LEU A 82 -8.63 11.25 15.27
CA LEU A 82 -8.53 10.01 14.49
C LEU A 82 -7.18 9.91 13.78
N TRP A 83 -6.79 10.96 13.06
CA TRP A 83 -5.56 11.02 12.29
C TRP A 83 -4.32 10.85 13.16
N ASP A 84 -4.22 11.64 14.23
CA ASP A 84 -3.10 11.60 15.15
C ASP A 84 -3.00 10.24 15.85
N THR A 85 -4.14 9.60 16.21
CA THR A 85 -4.15 8.25 16.80
C THR A 85 -3.54 7.21 15.86
N LEU A 86 -3.94 7.22 14.58
CA LEU A 86 -3.40 6.28 13.59
C LEU A 86 -1.93 6.58 13.32
N LYS A 87 -1.59 7.85 13.08
CA LYS A 87 -0.22 8.27 12.84
C LYS A 87 0.68 7.86 13.98
N ASP A 88 0.33 8.18 15.23
CA ASP A 88 1.10 7.77 16.41
C ASP A 88 1.25 6.25 16.50
N PHE A 89 0.21 5.47 16.22
CA PHE A 89 0.30 4.01 16.28
C PHE A 89 1.33 3.46 15.29
N PHE A 90 1.26 3.85 14.02
CA PHE A 90 2.16 3.37 12.97
C PHE A 90 3.57 3.95 13.10
N VAL A 91 3.65 5.22 13.47
CA VAL A 91 4.93 5.90 13.74
C VAL A 91 5.61 5.25 14.95
N ARG A 92 4.93 4.95 16.06
CA ARG A 92 5.53 4.25 17.20
C ARG A 92 5.92 2.82 16.87
N LYS A 93 5.10 2.11 16.10
CA LYS A 93 5.40 0.75 15.62
C LYS A 93 6.70 0.70 14.81
N ASN A 94 6.96 1.73 13.99
CA ASN A 94 8.11 1.80 13.09
C ASN A 94 9.34 2.52 13.70
N LEU A 95 9.15 3.67 14.38
CA LEU A 95 10.24 4.49 14.97
C LEU A 95 10.93 3.82 16.16
N HIS A 96 10.19 3.09 17.00
CA HIS A 96 10.79 2.58 18.25
C HIS A 96 11.61 1.31 18.07
N ASN A 97 11.71 0.78 16.84
CA ASN A 97 12.53 -0.41 16.60
C ASN A 97 13.16 -0.41 15.19
N PRO A 98 14.18 0.44 14.94
CA PRO A 98 14.97 0.39 13.71
C PRO A 98 15.51 -1.02 13.42
N MET A 99 15.89 -1.74 14.49
CA MET A 99 16.33 -3.14 14.40
C MET A 99 15.24 -4.08 13.90
N HIS A 100 13.97 -3.84 14.23
CA HIS A 100 12.85 -4.61 13.72
C HIS A 100 12.64 -4.38 12.23
N LEU A 101 12.71 -3.14 11.75
CA LEU A 101 12.61 -2.84 10.32
C LEU A 101 13.79 -3.44 9.54
N ARG A 102 15.01 -3.31 10.06
CA ARG A 102 16.21 -3.96 9.47
C ARG A 102 16.09 -5.48 9.46
N ARG A 103 15.51 -6.10 10.50
CA ARG A 103 15.22 -7.53 10.51
C ARG A 103 14.16 -7.91 9.48
N GLN A 104 13.07 -7.14 9.36
CA GLN A 104 12.06 -7.37 8.32
C GLN A 104 12.65 -7.28 6.92
N LEU A 105 13.57 -6.33 6.69
CA LEU A 105 14.27 -6.16 5.41
C LEU A 105 15.18 -7.36 5.12
N HIS A 106 15.93 -7.82 6.11
CA HIS A 106 16.78 -9.01 5.98
C HIS A 106 15.96 -10.27 5.66
N ASP A 107 14.82 -10.43 6.36
CA ASP A 107 13.93 -11.57 6.22
C ASP A 107 12.93 -11.39 5.05
N PHE A 108 13.06 -10.31 4.26
CA PHE A 108 12.12 -9.96 3.19
C PHE A 108 12.26 -10.93 2.01
N LYS A 109 11.33 -11.88 1.93
CA LYS A 109 11.29 -12.92 0.88
C LYS A 109 9.86 -13.14 0.38
N MET A 110 9.74 -13.36 -0.91
CA MET A 110 8.52 -13.71 -1.60
C MET A 110 8.34 -15.22 -1.62
N GLU A 111 7.21 -15.69 -1.11
CA GLU A 111 6.84 -17.11 -1.26
C GLU A 111 6.41 -17.41 -2.70
N ARG A 112 6.59 -18.66 -3.11
CA ARG A 112 6.22 -19.13 -4.45
C ARG A 112 4.73 -18.94 -4.74
N GLY A 113 4.39 -18.52 -5.95
CA GLY A 113 3.00 -18.33 -6.39
C GLY A 113 2.25 -17.15 -5.73
N ARG A 114 2.93 -16.29 -4.97
CA ARG A 114 2.34 -15.05 -4.46
C ARG A 114 2.26 -13.98 -5.56
N ASN A 115 1.45 -12.95 -5.31
CA ASN A 115 1.30 -11.83 -6.23
C ASN A 115 2.56 -10.92 -6.19
N LEU A 116 3.21 -10.72 -7.33
CA LEU A 116 4.43 -9.89 -7.41
C LEU A 116 4.14 -8.43 -7.09
N MET A 117 3.01 -7.89 -7.55
CA MET A 117 2.65 -6.49 -7.34
C MET A 117 2.42 -6.20 -5.86
N GLU A 118 1.76 -7.10 -5.14
CA GLU A 118 1.61 -6.98 -3.68
C GLU A 118 2.96 -7.07 -2.96
N HIS A 119 3.88 -7.90 -3.45
CA HIS A 119 5.23 -8.01 -2.89
C HIS A 119 6.03 -6.72 -3.09
N MET A 120 6.00 -6.15 -4.30
CA MET A 120 6.64 -4.86 -4.61
C MET A 120 6.06 -3.71 -3.77
N MET A 121 4.74 -3.67 -3.58
CA MET A 121 4.13 -2.65 -2.69
C MET A 121 4.61 -2.77 -1.24
N LYS A 122 4.82 -4.00 -0.74
CA LYS A 122 5.37 -4.22 0.61
C LYS A 122 6.83 -3.77 0.71
N PHE A 123 7.60 -3.97 -0.34
CA PHE A 123 8.97 -3.48 -0.43
C PHE A 123 9.01 -1.95 -0.35
N ASP A 124 8.17 -1.27 -1.14
CA ASP A 124 8.05 0.19 -1.12
C ASP A 124 7.65 0.70 0.27
N GLU A 125 6.66 0.08 0.90
CA GLU A 125 6.25 0.46 2.26
C GLU A 125 7.38 0.30 3.28
N LEU A 126 8.17 -0.78 3.17
CA LEU A 126 9.27 -1.05 4.08
C LEU A 126 10.40 -0.03 3.91
N THR A 127 10.76 0.32 2.67
CA THR A 127 11.78 1.34 2.38
C THR A 127 11.32 2.73 2.81
N MET A 128 10.03 3.07 2.63
CA MET A 128 9.44 4.31 3.17
C MET A 128 9.46 4.34 4.70
N SER A 129 9.16 3.21 5.35
CA SER A 129 9.24 3.09 6.82
C SER A 129 10.65 3.34 7.33
N MET A 130 11.67 2.81 6.65
CA MET A 130 13.07 3.05 7.00
C MET A 130 13.48 4.52 6.81
N SER A 131 13.09 5.12 5.68
CA SER A 131 13.33 6.54 5.41
C SER A 131 12.70 7.45 6.47
N ALA A 132 11.48 7.14 6.91
CA ALA A 132 10.75 7.91 7.92
C ALA A 132 11.44 7.92 9.30
N ILE A 133 12.29 6.93 9.60
CA ILE A 133 13.06 6.85 10.84
C ILE A 133 14.51 7.38 10.68
N GLY A 134 14.84 7.91 9.50
CA GLY A 134 16.17 8.43 9.16
C GLY A 134 17.18 7.39 8.67
N ASP A 135 16.76 6.13 8.47
CA ASP A 135 17.61 5.05 7.95
C ASP A 135 17.43 4.92 6.44
N VAL A 136 17.92 5.92 5.69
CA VAL A 136 17.76 5.97 4.23
C VAL A 136 18.70 4.95 3.57
N MET A 137 18.13 4.00 2.82
CA MET A 137 18.91 3.04 2.05
C MET A 137 19.42 3.65 0.74
N ALA A 138 20.61 3.23 0.31
CA ALA A 138 21.10 3.55 -1.02
C ALA A 138 20.27 2.81 -2.08
N GLU A 139 20.11 3.41 -3.25
CA GLU A 139 19.33 2.80 -4.34
C GLU A 139 19.86 1.42 -4.76
N GLN A 140 21.18 1.25 -4.78
CA GLN A 140 21.82 -0.04 -5.06
C GLN A 140 21.50 -1.09 -3.99
N GLU A 141 21.41 -0.70 -2.72
CA GLU A 141 20.99 -1.60 -1.63
C GLU A 141 19.53 -2.01 -1.81
N MET A 142 18.66 -1.07 -2.17
CA MET A 142 17.25 -1.34 -2.48
C MET A 142 17.11 -2.34 -3.63
N LEU A 143 17.86 -2.14 -4.72
CA LEU A 143 17.89 -3.07 -5.86
C LEU A 143 18.30 -4.49 -5.44
N VAL A 144 19.37 -4.61 -4.64
CA VAL A 144 19.85 -5.90 -4.15
C VAL A 144 18.79 -6.61 -3.32
N VAL A 145 18.14 -5.89 -2.40
CA VAL A 145 17.09 -6.46 -1.55
C VAL A 145 15.87 -6.86 -2.38
N LEU A 146 15.37 -5.97 -3.26
CA LEU A 146 14.19 -6.24 -4.08
C LEU A 146 14.41 -7.49 -4.96
N LEU A 147 15.47 -7.50 -5.76
CA LEU A 147 15.76 -8.58 -6.70
C LEU A 147 16.09 -9.89 -5.98
N GLY A 148 16.82 -9.80 -4.86
CA GLY A 148 17.12 -10.96 -4.01
C GLY A 148 15.90 -11.48 -3.24
N SER A 149 14.82 -10.69 -3.11
CA SER A 149 13.63 -11.10 -2.37
C SER A 149 12.64 -11.94 -3.18
N LEU A 150 12.75 -11.93 -4.52
CA LEU A 150 11.77 -12.57 -5.40
C LEU A 150 11.83 -14.10 -5.30
N SER A 151 10.71 -14.76 -5.58
CA SER A 151 10.66 -16.22 -5.66
C SER A 151 11.39 -16.73 -6.90
N GLU A 152 11.69 -18.03 -6.91
CA GLU A 152 12.33 -18.71 -8.06
C GLU A 152 11.55 -18.57 -9.37
N ASP A 153 10.23 -18.31 -9.30
CA ASP A 153 9.39 -18.09 -10.47
C ASP A 153 9.82 -16.85 -11.29
N TYR A 154 10.52 -15.90 -10.65
CA TYR A 154 11.01 -14.65 -11.26
C TYR A 154 12.53 -14.63 -11.49
N GLU A 155 13.24 -15.74 -11.22
CA GLU A 155 14.68 -15.85 -11.45
C GLU A 155 15.12 -15.43 -12.88
N PRO A 156 14.38 -15.76 -13.97
CA PRO A 156 14.75 -15.32 -15.31
C PRO A 156 14.80 -13.79 -15.46
N ILE A 157 13.77 -13.08 -14.96
CA ILE A 157 13.73 -11.62 -15.06
C ILE A 157 14.76 -10.97 -14.13
N THR A 158 14.97 -11.53 -12.94
CA THR A 158 16.01 -11.08 -12.00
C THR A 158 17.39 -11.08 -12.65
N ARG A 159 17.76 -12.16 -13.35
CA ARG A 159 19.05 -12.25 -14.06
C ARG A 159 19.20 -11.21 -15.16
N ILE A 160 18.13 -10.90 -15.88
CA ILE A 160 18.14 -9.86 -16.92
C ILE A 160 18.40 -8.50 -16.28
N ILE A 161 17.67 -8.17 -15.21
CA ILE A 161 17.78 -6.87 -14.52
C ILE A 161 19.19 -6.69 -13.93
N VAL A 162 19.73 -7.70 -13.24
CA VAL A 162 21.07 -7.62 -12.61
C VAL A 162 22.18 -7.34 -13.62
N ASN A 163 22.04 -7.84 -14.86
CA ASN A 163 23.03 -7.64 -15.91
C ASN A 163 22.76 -6.40 -16.79
N PHE A 164 21.73 -5.62 -16.49
CA PHE A 164 21.38 -4.44 -17.25
C PHE A 164 22.25 -3.25 -16.83
N PRO A 165 23.12 -2.70 -17.71
CA PRO A 165 24.03 -1.62 -17.31
C PRO A 165 23.27 -0.35 -16.93
N GLY A 166 23.60 0.22 -15.76
CA GLY A 166 23.00 1.47 -15.30
C GLY A 166 21.53 1.36 -14.90
N ILE A 167 21.07 0.16 -14.51
CA ILE A 167 19.72 -0.04 -14.00
C ILE A 167 19.49 0.79 -12.73
N ASP A 168 18.41 1.56 -12.72
CA ASP A 168 17.90 2.25 -11.54
C ASP A 168 16.69 1.49 -10.97
N LEU A 169 16.29 1.84 -9.74
CA LEU A 169 15.18 1.17 -9.05
C LEU A 169 13.87 1.28 -9.84
N MET A 170 13.63 2.43 -10.47
CA MET A 170 12.42 2.68 -11.25
C MET A 170 12.31 1.75 -12.46
N SER A 171 13.41 1.60 -13.20
CA SER A 171 13.50 0.71 -14.36
C SER A 171 13.35 -0.75 -13.95
N ALA A 172 13.95 -1.15 -12.82
CA ALA A 172 13.77 -2.49 -12.27
C ALA A 172 12.29 -2.77 -11.92
N HIS A 173 11.61 -1.82 -11.27
CA HIS A 173 10.17 -1.93 -10.99
C HIS A 173 9.34 -2.09 -12.26
N GLU A 174 9.64 -1.30 -13.31
CA GLU A 174 8.92 -1.37 -14.57
C GLU A 174 9.14 -2.72 -15.27
N MET A 175 10.37 -3.25 -15.27
CA MET A 175 10.68 -4.56 -15.85
C MET A 175 9.94 -5.69 -15.12
N LEU A 176 9.89 -5.64 -13.79
CA LEU A 176 9.14 -6.60 -12.98
C LEU A 176 7.63 -6.53 -13.22
N ARG A 177 7.07 -5.31 -13.33
CA ARG A 177 5.66 -5.12 -13.66
C ARG A 177 5.31 -5.72 -15.03
N ARG A 178 6.12 -5.47 -16.06
CA ARG A 178 5.90 -6.05 -17.39
C ARG A 178 5.97 -7.57 -17.36
N GLU A 179 6.90 -8.14 -16.60
CA GLU A 179 6.97 -9.59 -16.46
C GLU A 179 5.71 -10.14 -15.78
N TRP A 180 5.23 -9.48 -14.73
CA TRP A 180 3.96 -9.84 -14.09
C TRP A 180 2.79 -9.84 -15.09
N ASP A 181 2.63 -8.76 -15.86
CA ASP A 181 1.55 -8.65 -16.85
C ASP A 181 1.66 -9.74 -17.93
N ASN A 182 2.88 -10.03 -18.39
CA ASN A 182 3.15 -11.11 -19.34
C ASN A 182 2.79 -12.50 -18.79
N VAL A 183 3.12 -12.77 -17.52
CA VAL A 183 2.78 -14.03 -16.85
C VAL A 183 1.26 -14.17 -16.75
N GLN A 184 0.56 -13.13 -16.30
CA GLN A 184 -0.90 -13.14 -16.20
C GLN A 184 -1.57 -13.36 -17.55
N GLU A 185 -1.10 -12.73 -18.63
CA GLU A 185 -1.62 -12.96 -19.97
C GLU A 185 -1.42 -14.42 -20.44
N LYS A 186 -0.26 -15.01 -20.16
CA LYS A 186 0.04 -16.40 -20.54
C LYS A 186 -0.88 -17.37 -19.79
N GLU A 187 -1.08 -17.16 -18.50
CA GLU A 187 -1.98 -17.97 -17.67
C GLU A 187 -3.43 -17.91 -18.17
N ILE A 188 -3.93 -16.72 -18.50
CA ILE A 188 -5.28 -16.54 -19.07
C ILE A 188 -5.43 -17.31 -20.39
N LYS A 189 -4.46 -17.17 -21.29
CA LYS A 189 -4.45 -17.87 -22.59
C LYS A 189 -4.41 -19.39 -22.39
N GLU A 190 -3.62 -19.90 -21.45
CA GLU A 190 -3.52 -21.33 -21.15
C GLU A 190 -4.81 -21.90 -20.57
N VAL A 191 -5.44 -21.19 -19.62
CA VAL A 191 -6.74 -21.58 -19.04
C VAL A 191 -7.83 -21.63 -20.12
N ALA A 192 -7.88 -20.63 -21.01
CA ALA A 192 -8.82 -20.61 -22.13
C ALA A 192 -8.61 -21.81 -23.08
N LEU A 193 -7.36 -22.17 -23.36
CA LEU A 193 -7.01 -23.29 -24.24
C LEU A 193 -7.33 -24.66 -23.60
N LYS A 194 -7.18 -24.80 -22.28
CA LYS A 194 -7.61 -26.00 -21.54
C LYS A 194 -9.13 -26.13 -21.54
N ALA A 195 -9.86 -25.02 -21.34
CA ALA A 195 -11.32 -25.01 -21.34
C ALA A 195 -11.92 -25.40 -22.71
N THR A 196 -11.33 -24.94 -23.82
CA THR A 196 -11.77 -25.34 -25.17
C THR A 196 -11.49 -26.81 -25.44
N ARG A 197 -10.29 -27.32 -25.12
CA ARG A 197 -9.96 -28.75 -25.26
C ARG A 197 -10.89 -29.66 -24.45
N GLY A 198 -11.21 -29.29 -23.21
CA GLY A 198 -12.15 -30.04 -22.37
C GLY A 198 -13.58 -30.07 -22.91
N LYS A 199 -14.03 -29.00 -23.58
CA LYS A 199 -15.32 -28.98 -24.28
C LYS A 199 -15.31 -29.93 -25.49
N TYR A 200 -14.28 -29.87 -26.34
CA TYR A 200 -14.15 -30.76 -27.50
C TYR A 200 -14.10 -32.24 -27.15
N GLN A 201 -13.51 -32.61 -26.02
CA GLN A 201 -13.48 -33.99 -25.54
C GLN A 201 -14.84 -34.46 -25.00
N LYS A 202 -15.62 -33.59 -24.36
CA LYS A 202 -16.97 -33.93 -23.89
C LYS A 202 -17.97 -34.11 -25.03
N THR A 203 -17.86 -33.34 -26.12
CA THR A 203 -18.76 -33.47 -27.29
C THR A 203 -18.48 -34.71 -28.14
N LYS A 204 -17.32 -35.37 -28.00
CA LYS A 204 -16.99 -36.60 -28.73
C LYS A 204 -17.42 -37.90 -28.04
N VAL A 205 -17.91 -37.81 -26.79
CA VAL A 205 -18.28 -38.98 -25.96
C VAL A 205 -19.81 -39.08 -25.80
N GLN A 206 -20.58 -38.29 -26.56
CA GLN A 206 -22.04 -38.40 -26.70
C GLN A 206 -22.43 -38.93 -28.07
#